data_AF-A0A7S3MEC0-F1
#
_entry.id   AF-A0A7S3MEC0-F1
#
_cell.length_a   1.000
_cell.length_b   1.000
_cell.length_c   1.000
_cell.angle_alpha   90.00
_cell.angle_beta   90.00
_cell.angle_gamma   90.00
#
_symmetry.space_group_name_H-M   'P 1'
#
loop_
_entity.id
_entity.type
_entity.pdbx_description
1 polymer ?
#
loop_
_entity_poly.entity_id
_entity_poly.type
_entity_poly.pdbx_seq_one_letter_code
_entity_poly.pdbx_strand_id
1 'polypeptide(L)'
;MAQDVEMRTVSGEGQGRTYAVISTAAAGKYMDLEKLIAEGHDVNEADERGLTAAHQAAFYRRHEALGELIRLGANLNAQDNDGWTPLMTAASTGDSVIVQQLLDGNAHPLIQSKERYMAHSYAKFGQYPELAHRIANVALERAIALADFFSIFYLLEDGADVNTQTLPGATALIVAAHAGQTEVVRRLLTVPNIHPDFQEKDGWTALMFAAYSGNVDIVYMLLDHGIDLGVQNVQGMTALDVAKQFNQAEVAHILEQRSVQVMQYQAHAAAERAREEVAAQEYAHQAYLHAQAEAQAAAQRQTEEQLAQQQAAQQAQRANAAHKSNNAGAGTSAAGPNTAKAAPTEPAKKSSFFGW
;
A
#
# COMPACT_ATOMS: atom_id res chain seq x y z
N MET A 1 -6.29 -19.55 29.03
CA MET A 1 -7.17 -19.99 30.13
C MET A 1 -7.49 -18.76 30.96
N ALA A 2 -8.74 -18.30 30.98
CA ALA A 2 -9.18 -17.37 32.00
C ALA A 2 -9.53 -18.20 33.24
N GLN A 3 -8.90 -17.93 34.38
CA GLN A 3 -9.31 -18.47 35.67
C GLN A 3 -9.94 -17.34 36.47
N ASP A 4 -11.11 -17.61 37.03
CA ASP A 4 -11.84 -16.69 37.89
C ASP A 4 -10.99 -16.27 39.09
N VAL A 5 -10.75 -14.97 39.21
CA VAL A 5 -10.27 -14.35 40.46
C VAL A 5 -11.49 -13.79 41.15
N GLU A 6 -12.15 -14.61 41.97
CA GLU A 6 -13.26 -14.17 42.82
C GLU A 6 -12.80 -13.03 43.74
N MET A 7 -13.55 -11.93 43.74
CA MET A 7 -13.33 -10.83 44.66
C MET A 7 -13.62 -11.26 46.11
N ARG A 8 -12.56 -11.41 46.91
CA ARG A 8 -12.69 -11.25 48.36
C ARG A 8 -12.68 -9.76 48.70
N THR A 9 -13.85 -9.20 48.95
CA THR A 9 -14.01 -7.89 49.57
C THR A 9 -13.54 -7.95 51.03
N VAL A 10 -12.26 -7.62 51.27
CA VAL A 10 -11.70 -7.61 52.63
C VAL A 10 -12.11 -6.32 53.35
N SER A 11 -13.12 -6.41 54.20
CA SER A 11 -13.53 -5.32 55.09
C SER A 11 -12.63 -5.27 56.33
N GLY A 12 -11.72 -4.30 56.39
CA GLY A 12 -10.88 -4.02 57.56
C GLY A 12 -10.79 -2.52 57.84
N GLU A 13 -11.33 -2.07 58.97
CA GLU A 13 -11.56 -0.64 59.29
C GLU A 13 -10.28 0.20 59.51
N GLY A 14 -9.09 -0.39 59.34
CA GLY A 14 -7.80 0.31 59.29
C GLY A 14 -7.24 0.55 57.88
N GLN A 15 -7.72 -0.17 56.85
CA GLN A 15 -7.19 -0.10 55.47
C GLN A 15 -7.89 0.94 54.59
N GLY A 16 -8.99 1.56 55.06
CA GLY A 16 -9.79 2.50 54.27
C GLY A 16 -9.07 3.79 53.84
N ARG A 17 -7.90 4.09 54.42
CA ARG A 17 -7.01 5.18 53.95
C ARG A 17 -5.95 4.70 52.95
N THR A 18 -5.43 3.48 53.13
CA THR A 18 -4.21 3.00 52.47
C THR A 18 -4.37 2.72 50.99
N TYR A 19 -5.59 2.63 50.47
CA TYR A 19 -5.86 2.44 49.03
C TYR A 19 -7.05 3.28 48.55
N ALA A 20 -7.24 4.47 49.13
CA ALA A 20 -8.40 5.32 48.84
C ALA A 20 -8.46 5.77 47.37
N VAL A 21 -7.33 6.17 46.79
CA VAL A 21 -7.25 6.58 45.38
C VAL A 21 -7.49 5.38 44.45
N ILE A 22 -6.85 4.24 44.76
CA ILE A 22 -6.94 3.00 43.98
C ILE A 22 -8.38 2.47 43.90
N SER A 23 -9.06 2.39 45.04
CA SER A 23 -10.44 1.90 45.12
C SER A 23 -11.46 2.88 44.51
N THR A 24 -11.24 4.19 44.67
CA THR A 24 -12.02 5.24 44.00
C THR A 24 -11.92 5.15 42.48
N ALA A 25 -10.69 4.97 41.96
CA ALA A 25 -10.45 4.79 40.53
C ALA A 25 -11.09 3.51 39.99
N ALA A 26 -10.93 2.37 40.66
CA ALA A 26 -11.57 1.10 40.29
C ALA A 26 -13.12 1.21 40.21
N ALA A 27 -13.71 1.92 41.17
CA ALA A 27 -15.15 2.19 41.21
C ALA A 27 -15.62 3.21 40.16
N GLY A 28 -14.72 3.87 39.42
CA GLY A 28 -15.05 4.91 38.44
C GLY A 28 -15.49 6.24 39.06
N LYS A 29 -15.24 6.47 40.36
CA LYS A 29 -15.66 7.67 41.10
C LYS A 29 -14.70 8.85 40.88
N TYR A 30 -14.48 9.23 39.63
CA TYR A 30 -13.42 10.15 39.24
C TYR A 30 -13.50 11.53 39.91
N MET A 31 -14.72 12.05 40.16
CA MET A 31 -14.94 13.33 40.86
C MET A 31 -14.39 13.35 42.30
N ASP A 32 -14.23 12.20 42.95
CA ASP A 32 -13.69 12.11 44.31
C ASP A 32 -12.14 12.12 44.31
N LEU A 33 -11.49 11.90 43.16
CA LEU A 33 -10.02 11.78 43.06
C LEU A 33 -9.30 13.10 43.41
N GLU A 34 -9.68 14.22 42.80
CA GLU A 34 -9.08 15.53 43.09
C GLU A 34 -9.18 15.88 44.59
N LYS A 35 -10.32 15.55 45.21
CA LYS A 35 -10.52 15.73 46.65
C LYS A 35 -9.56 14.86 47.46
N LEU A 36 -9.38 13.58 47.13
CA LEU A 36 -8.46 12.70 47.83
C LEU A 36 -7.01 13.19 47.73
N ILE A 37 -6.58 13.68 46.56
CA ILE A 37 -5.24 14.25 46.39
C ILE A 37 -5.10 15.56 47.19
N ALA A 38 -6.13 16.41 47.23
CA ALA A 38 -6.16 17.61 48.07
C ALA A 38 -6.15 17.30 49.59
N GLU A 39 -6.67 16.15 50.00
CA GLU A 39 -6.59 15.61 51.37
C GLU A 39 -5.22 14.96 51.67
N GLY A 40 -4.30 14.89 50.69
CA GLY A 40 -2.91 14.45 50.87
C GLY A 40 -2.65 12.97 50.55
N HIS A 41 -3.56 12.28 49.86
CA HIS A 41 -3.30 10.93 49.35
C HIS A 41 -2.37 10.99 48.12
N ASP A 42 -1.52 9.98 47.92
CA ASP A 42 -0.65 9.90 46.75
C ASP A 42 -1.40 9.28 45.55
N VAL A 43 -1.38 9.97 44.40
CA VAL A 43 -1.95 9.47 43.14
C VAL A 43 -1.21 8.22 42.62
N ASN A 44 0.03 8.03 43.06
CA ASN A 44 0.94 6.94 42.69
C ASN A 44 1.03 5.82 43.72
N GLU A 45 0.19 5.85 44.76
CA GLU A 45 0.10 4.76 45.74
C GLU A 45 -0.17 3.42 45.02
N ALA A 46 0.52 2.38 45.48
CA ALA A 46 0.47 1.04 44.92
C ALA A 46 0.07 0.04 46.02
N ASP A 47 -0.72 -0.97 45.65
CA ASP A 47 -1.11 -2.04 46.56
C ASP A 47 0.01 -3.06 46.84
N GLU A 48 -0.28 -4.07 47.65
CA GLU A 48 0.66 -5.17 47.96
C GLU A 48 1.10 -5.98 46.73
N ARG A 49 0.39 -5.84 45.60
CA ARG A 49 0.75 -6.41 44.29
C ARG A 49 1.51 -5.43 43.40
N GLY A 50 1.73 -4.20 43.83
CA GLY A 50 2.32 -3.12 43.02
C GLY A 50 1.32 -2.45 42.07
N LEU A 51 0.01 -2.76 42.16
CA LEU A 51 -0.99 -2.17 41.28
C LEU A 51 -1.33 -0.76 41.76
N THR A 52 -1.25 0.22 40.85
CA THR A 52 -1.63 1.61 41.11
C THR A 52 -3.07 1.90 40.70
N ALA A 53 -3.58 3.08 41.03
CA ALA A 53 -4.90 3.55 40.58
C ALA A 53 -5.06 3.51 39.04
N ALA A 54 -3.99 3.78 38.29
CA ALA A 54 -3.98 3.72 36.82
C ALA A 54 -4.16 2.28 36.30
N HIS A 55 -3.57 1.27 36.96
CA HIS A 55 -3.79 -0.14 36.62
C HIS A 55 -5.26 -0.52 36.80
N GLN A 56 -5.87 -0.12 37.92
CA GLN A 56 -7.28 -0.44 38.19
C GLN A 56 -8.23 0.29 37.24
N ALA A 57 -7.97 1.56 36.92
CA ALA A 57 -8.75 2.31 35.94
C ALA A 57 -8.66 1.67 34.54
N ALA A 58 -7.48 1.16 34.14
CA ALA A 58 -7.30 0.43 32.89
C ALA A 58 -7.99 -0.95 32.89
N PHE A 59 -7.90 -1.71 33.99
CA PHE A 59 -8.53 -3.02 34.12
C PHE A 59 -10.06 -2.94 34.09
N TYR A 60 -10.64 -2.02 34.86
CA TYR A 60 -12.09 -1.82 34.96
C TYR A 60 -12.68 -0.88 33.90
N ARG A 61 -11.88 -0.49 32.89
CA ARG A 61 -12.29 0.36 31.76
C ARG A 61 -12.98 1.66 32.20
N ARG A 62 -12.29 2.42 33.06
CA ARG A 62 -12.79 3.66 33.68
C ARG A 62 -12.19 4.87 32.97
N HIS A 63 -12.72 5.24 31.81
CA HIS A 63 -12.16 6.29 30.95
C HIS A 63 -12.03 7.64 31.66
N GLU A 64 -13.06 8.06 32.39
CA GLU A 64 -13.10 9.33 33.12
C GLU A 64 -12.16 9.32 34.31
N ALA A 65 -12.08 8.19 35.04
CA ALA A 65 -11.15 8.03 36.15
C ALA A 65 -9.70 8.00 35.66
N LEU A 66 -9.40 7.34 34.54
CA LEU A 66 -8.07 7.35 33.96
C LEU A 66 -7.68 8.75 33.46
N GLY A 67 -8.58 9.44 32.76
CA GLY A 67 -8.33 10.81 32.29
C GLY A 67 -8.03 11.78 33.44
N GLU A 68 -8.76 11.63 34.55
CA GLU A 68 -8.54 12.41 35.77
C GLU A 68 -7.24 12.02 36.48
N LEU A 69 -6.90 10.73 36.56
CA LEU A 69 -5.60 10.27 37.09
C LEU A 69 -4.42 10.82 36.26
N ILE A 70 -4.53 10.86 34.93
CA ILE A 70 -3.53 11.46 34.04
C ILE A 70 -3.38 12.96 34.36
N ARG A 71 -4.51 13.69 34.50
CA ARG A 71 -4.52 15.11 34.88
C ARG A 71 -3.86 15.36 36.24
N LEU A 72 -4.06 14.46 37.20
CA LEU A 72 -3.50 14.50 38.55
C LEU A 72 -2.04 14.02 38.64
N GLY A 73 -1.41 13.63 37.52
CA GLY A 73 0.01 13.26 37.48
C GLY A 73 0.30 11.80 37.84
N ALA A 74 -0.62 10.87 37.56
CA ALA A 74 -0.39 9.44 37.74
C ALA A 74 0.74 8.92 36.85
N ASN A 75 1.60 8.09 37.43
CA ASN A 75 2.70 7.41 36.77
C ASN A 75 2.17 6.25 35.92
N LEU A 76 1.98 6.51 34.63
CA LEU A 76 1.50 5.53 33.64
C LEU A 76 2.55 4.45 33.29
N ASN A 77 3.75 4.55 33.86
CA ASN A 77 4.87 3.63 33.66
C ASN A 77 5.21 2.82 34.93
N ALA A 78 4.40 2.93 35.99
CA ALA A 78 4.52 2.07 37.16
C ALA A 78 4.41 0.59 36.74
N GLN A 79 5.27 -0.26 37.30
CA GLN A 79 5.24 -1.70 37.07
C GLN A 79 4.77 -2.41 38.33
N ASP A 80 3.80 -3.33 38.18
CA ASP A 80 3.35 -4.19 39.26
C ASP A 80 4.36 -5.33 39.56
N ASN A 81 4.01 -6.22 40.49
CA ASN A 81 4.86 -7.35 40.89
C ASN A 81 5.14 -8.35 39.76
N ASP A 82 4.39 -8.36 38.65
CA ASP A 82 4.64 -9.19 37.46
C ASP A 82 5.30 -8.38 36.31
N GLY A 83 5.59 -7.10 36.55
CA GLY A 83 6.16 -6.17 35.59
C GLY A 83 5.13 -5.55 34.64
N TRP A 84 3.83 -5.73 34.90
CA TRP A 84 2.78 -5.15 34.07
C TRP A 84 2.70 -3.65 34.28
N THR A 85 2.48 -2.90 33.21
CA THR A 85 2.13 -1.47 33.26
C THR A 85 0.63 -1.28 33.05
N PRO A 86 0.06 -0.10 33.39
CA PRO A 86 -1.32 0.23 33.03
C PRO A 86 -1.64 0.03 31.54
N LEU A 87 -0.64 0.22 30.65
CA LEU A 87 -0.79 0.02 29.22
C LEU A 87 -0.85 -1.47 28.82
N MET A 88 -0.11 -2.34 29.50
CA MET A 88 -0.24 -3.80 29.33
C MET A 88 -1.61 -4.29 29.83
N THR A 89 -2.07 -3.77 30.97
CA THR A 89 -3.41 -4.03 31.50
C THR A 89 -4.50 -3.58 30.52
N ALA A 90 -4.40 -2.37 29.96
CA ALA A 90 -5.34 -1.86 28.95
C ALA A 90 -5.34 -2.69 27.67
N ALA A 91 -4.17 -3.12 27.21
CA ALA A 91 -4.01 -3.97 26.04
C ALA A 91 -4.65 -5.36 26.25
N SER A 92 -4.48 -5.96 27.44
CA SER A 92 -5.09 -7.27 27.76
C SER A 92 -6.62 -7.21 27.89
N THR A 93 -7.19 -6.06 28.27
CA THR A 93 -8.65 -5.87 28.29
C THR A 93 -9.22 -5.51 26.92
N GLY A 94 -8.40 -5.18 25.92
CA GLY A 94 -8.85 -4.83 24.57
C GLY A 94 -9.48 -3.46 24.45
N ASP A 95 -9.33 -2.60 25.45
CA ASP A 95 -9.97 -1.30 25.48
C ASP A 95 -9.13 -0.25 24.73
N SER A 96 -9.53 0.03 23.49
CA SER A 96 -8.83 0.98 22.62
C SER A 96 -8.90 2.43 23.10
N VAL A 97 -9.90 2.80 23.92
CA VAL A 97 -10.04 4.16 24.45
C VAL A 97 -9.06 4.35 25.61
N ILE A 98 -9.02 3.40 26.56
CA ILE A 98 -8.03 3.39 27.64
C ILE A 98 -6.61 3.35 27.07
N VAL A 99 -6.33 2.49 26.09
CA VAL A 99 -5.01 2.43 25.42
C VAL A 99 -4.65 3.78 24.81
N GLN A 100 -5.57 4.44 24.10
CA GLN A 100 -5.30 5.75 23.51
C GLN A 100 -5.05 6.81 24.59
N GLN A 101 -5.86 6.87 25.65
CA GLN A 101 -5.65 7.80 26.76
C GLN A 101 -4.28 7.62 27.43
N LEU A 102 -3.81 6.38 27.59
CA LEU A 102 -2.49 6.09 28.14
C LEU A 102 -1.36 6.54 27.20
N LEU A 103 -1.48 6.27 25.89
CA LEU A 103 -0.47 6.68 24.90
C LEU A 103 -0.42 8.21 24.74
N ASP A 104 -1.57 8.88 24.71
CA ASP A 104 -1.68 10.34 24.70
C ASP A 104 -1.13 10.95 26.01
N GLY A 105 -1.29 10.24 27.13
CA GLY A 105 -0.65 10.52 28.42
C GLY A 105 0.86 10.19 28.48
N ASN A 106 1.47 9.79 27.34
CA ASN A 106 2.88 9.45 27.19
C ASN A 106 3.33 8.22 28.03
N ALA A 107 2.44 7.23 28.20
CA ALA A 107 2.83 5.89 28.66
C ALA A 107 3.82 5.25 27.68
N HIS A 108 4.84 4.57 28.20
CA HIS A 108 5.96 4.06 27.42
C HIS A 108 5.69 2.65 26.88
N PRO A 109 5.51 2.47 25.55
CA PRO A 109 5.03 1.22 24.98
C PRO A 109 6.07 0.09 24.94
N LEU A 110 7.36 0.42 25.07
CA LEU A 110 8.49 -0.53 25.03
C LEU A 110 8.86 -1.10 26.41
N ILE A 111 8.14 -0.73 27.49
CA ILE A 111 8.38 -1.39 28.78
C ILE A 111 8.03 -2.87 28.62
N GLN A 112 8.86 -3.74 29.21
CA GLN A 112 8.71 -5.19 29.18
C GLN A 112 8.24 -5.70 30.55
N SER A 113 7.31 -6.67 30.53
CA SER A 113 6.95 -7.45 31.72
C SER A 113 8.09 -8.39 32.13
N LYS A 114 7.95 -9.10 33.26
CA LYS A 114 8.94 -10.13 33.65
C LYS A 114 9.09 -11.26 32.62
N GLU A 115 8.07 -11.48 31.81
CA GLU A 115 8.07 -12.45 30.69
C GLU A 115 8.67 -11.89 29.39
N ARG A 116 9.15 -10.63 29.42
CA ARG A 116 9.69 -9.85 28.29
C ARG A 116 8.68 -9.42 27.22
N TYR A 117 7.38 -9.59 27.49
CA TYR A 117 6.32 -9.12 26.61
C TYR A 117 6.08 -7.61 26.77
N MET A 118 5.77 -6.95 25.65
CA MET A 118 5.37 -5.54 25.61
C MET A 118 3.83 -5.43 25.52
N ALA A 119 3.28 -4.22 25.58
CA ALA A 119 1.83 -4.03 25.59
C ALA A 119 1.11 -4.61 24.36
N HIS A 120 1.67 -4.53 23.14
CA HIS A 120 1.03 -5.10 21.96
C HIS A 120 0.90 -6.63 22.01
N SER A 121 1.85 -7.31 22.65
CA SER A 121 1.81 -8.76 22.87
C SER A 121 0.60 -9.17 23.71
N TYR A 122 0.25 -8.38 24.73
CA TYR A 122 -0.95 -8.62 25.54
C TYR A 122 -2.26 -8.38 24.79
N ALA A 123 -2.32 -7.39 23.88
CA ALA A 123 -3.45 -7.24 22.97
C ALA A 123 -3.57 -8.45 22.00
N LYS A 124 -2.44 -8.98 21.51
CA LYS A 124 -2.40 -10.18 20.68
C LYS A 124 -2.88 -11.42 21.43
N PHE A 125 -2.46 -11.63 22.68
CA PHE A 125 -2.97 -12.71 23.55
C PHE A 125 -4.46 -12.57 23.87
N GLY A 126 -4.95 -11.33 24.00
CA GLY A 126 -6.36 -11.00 24.14
C GLY A 126 -7.22 -11.19 22.88
N GLN A 127 -6.61 -11.55 21.74
CA GLN A 127 -7.24 -11.65 20.41
C GLN A 127 -7.78 -10.31 19.88
N TYR A 128 -7.05 -9.21 20.13
CA TYR A 128 -7.34 -7.86 19.63
C TYR A 128 -6.30 -7.42 18.58
N PRO A 129 -6.29 -8.01 17.36
CA PRO A 129 -5.21 -7.80 16.38
C PRO A 129 -5.05 -6.34 15.95
N GLU A 130 -6.16 -5.63 15.65
CA GLU A 130 -6.14 -4.20 15.28
C GLU A 130 -5.55 -3.31 16.38
N LEU A 131 -5.77 -3.67 17.64
CA LEU A 131 -5.22 -2.96 18.80
C LEU A 131 -3.73 -3.30 18.97
N ALA A 132 -3.35 -4.56 18.77
CA ALA A 132 -1.95 -4.99 18.78
C ALA A 132 -1.13 -4.26 17.71
N HIS A 133 -1.59 -4.21 16.45
CA HIS A 133 -0.92 -3.46 15.37
C HIS A 133 -0.80 -1.96 15.70
N ARG A 134 -1.85 -1.33 16.26
CA ARG A 134 -1.79 0.07 16.68
C ARG A 134 -0.72 0.32 17.74
N ILE A 135 -0.70 -0.49 18.81
CA ILE A 135 0.30 -0.35 19.87
C ILE A 135 1.71 -0.64 19.31
N ALA A 136 1.85 -1.64 18.44
CA ALA A 136 3.13 -2.02 17.85
C ALA A 136 3.71 -0.92 16.95
N ASN A 137 2.88 -0.19 16.18
CA ASN A 137 3.35 0.95 15.38
C ASN A 137 3.80 2.13 16.25
N VAL A 138 3.07 2.47 17.33
CA VAL A 138 3.49 3.52 18.28
C VAL A 138 4.74 3.11 19.06
N ALA A 139 4.88 1.82 19.37
CA ALA A 139 6.10 1.24 19.93
C ALA A 139 7.27 1.35 18.94
N LEU A 140 7.04 1.07 17.65
CA LEU A 140 8.07 1.08 16.62
C LEU A 140 8.57 2.50 16.37
N GLU A 141 7.68 3.49 16.34
CA GLU A 141 8.08 4.90 16.28
C GLU A 141 9.03 5.25 17.44
N ARG A 142 8.70 4.85 18.67
CA ARG A 142 9.55 5.07 19.84
C ARG A 142 10.88 4.31 19.74
N ALA A 143 10.89 3.08 19.23
CA ALA A 143 12.09 2.27 19.07
C ALA A 143 13.06 2.86 18.03
N ILE A 144 12.52 3.37 16.91
CA ILE A 144 13.29 4.09 15.88
C ILE A 144 13.91 5.36 16.48
N ALA A 145 13.12 6.16 17.21
CA ALA A 145 13.61 7.39 17.85
C ALA A 145 14.72 7.15 18.89
N LEU A 146 14.78 5.95 19.48
CA LEU A 146 15.82 5.54 20.45
C LEU A 146 16.97 4.73 19.81
N ALA A 147 16.92 4.44 18.51
CA ALA A 147 17.80 3.49 17.83
C ALA A 147 17.85 2.09 18.50
N ASP A 148 16.75 1.65 19.11
CA ASP A 148 16.64 0.33 19.72
C ASP A 148 16.33 -0.73 18.66
N PHE A 149 17.40 -1.24 18.04
CA PHE A 149 17.30 -2.26 16.99
C PHE A 149 16.74 -3.60 17.48
N PHE A 150 16.83 -3.92 18.78
CA PHE A 150 16.19 -5.13 19.32
C PHE A 150 14.67 -4.98 19.29
N SER A 151 14.16 -3.87 19.84
CA SER A 151 12.73 -3.58 19.83
C SER A 151 12.18 -3.39 18.42
N ILE A 152 12.95 -2.75 17.51
CA ILE A 152 12.57 -2.66 16.08
C ILE A 152 12.29 -4.06 15.51
N PHE A 153 13.24 -5.00 15.58
CA PHE A 153 13.01 -6.33 15.01
C PHE A 153 11.88 -7.09 15.70
N TYR A 154 11.76 -7.00 17.02
CA TYR A 154 10.67 -7.63 17.76
C TYR A 154 9.28 -7.14 17.31
N LEU A 155 9.15 -5.85 17.02
CA LEU A 155 7.91 -5.23 16.56
C LEU A 155 7.59 -5.56 15.10
N LEU A 156 8.61 -5.62 14.23
CA LEU A 156 8.44 -6.04 12.83
C LEU A 156 8.03 -7.52 12.73
N GLU A 157 8.58 -8.38 13.59
CA GLU A 157 8.19 -9.80 13.70
C GLU A 157 6.74 -9.97 14.19
N ASP A 158 6.21 -9.00 14.93
CA ASP A 158 4.79 -8.91 15.34
C ASP A 158 3.89 -8.12 14.36
N GLY A 159 4.42 -7.69 13.20
CA GLY A 159 3.63 -7.06 12.14
C GLY A 159 3.40 -5.56 12.29
N ALA A 160 4.33 -4.83 12.93
CA ALA A 160 4.44 -3.38 12.79
C ALA A 160 4.92 -3.00 11.37
N ASP A 161 4.57 -1.81 10.90
CA ASP A 161 4.95 -1.35 9.55
C ASP A 161 6.43 -0.95 9.50
N VAL A 162 7.23 -1.66 8.69
CA VAL A 162 8.66 -1.38 8.45
C VAL A 162 8.94 0.02 7.94
N ASN A 163 7.94 0.65 7.32
CA ASN A 163 7.99 1.99 6.77
C ASN A 163 7.58 3.08 7.77
N THR A 164 7.31 2.74 9.03
CA THR A 164 6.96 3.70 10.09
C THR A 164 7.98 4.84 10.15
N GLN A 165 7.49 6.07 9.97
CA GLN A 165 8.27 7.30 10.11
C GLN A 165 8.00 7.93 11.48
N THR A 166 9.08 8.34 12.15
CA THR A 166 9.03 9.16 13.37
C THR A 166 8.62 10.60 13.05
N LEU A 167 8.30 11.43 14.06
CA LEU A 167 8.01 12.87 13.86
C LEU A 167 9.08 13.69 13.08
N PRO A 168 10.40 13.38 13.11
CA PRO A 168 11.37 13.95 12.16
C PRO A 168 11.46 13.21 10.80
N GLY A 169 10.54 12.31 10.47
CA GLY A 169 10.52 11.54 9.22
C GLY A 169 11.45 10.33 9.15
N ALA A 170 12.26 10.07 10.19
CA ALA A 170 13.24 8.97 10.17
C ALA A 170 12.55 7.60 10.28
N THR A 171 12.95 6.66 9.44
CA THR A 171 12.56 5.23 9.45
C THR A 171 13.64 4.38 10.14
N ALA A 172 13.33 3.11 10.42
CA ALA A 172 14.30 2.14 10.94
C ALA A 172 15.55 2.01 10.03
N LEU A 173 15.36 2.05 8.71
CA LEU A 173 16.46 1.95 7.74
C LEU A 173 17.35 3.20 7.75
N ILE A 174 16.77 4.40 7.85
CA ILE A 174 17.51 5.67 7.97
C ILE A 174 18.39 5.64 9.22
N VAL A 175 17.81 5.28 10.38
CA VAL A 175 18.55 5.23 11.65
C VAL A 175 19.65 4.16 11.63
N ALA A 176 19.38 2.99 11.07
CA ALA A 176 20.39 1.92 10.92
C ALA A 176 21.55 2.33 9.99
N ALA A 177 21.26 2.99 8.87
CA ALA A 177 22.28 3.45 7.92
C ALA A 177 23.15 4.57 8.51
N HIS A 178 22.54 5.54 9.20
CA HIS A 178 23.25 6.62 9.91
C HIS A 178 24.14 6.07 11.03
N ALA A 179 23.65 5.10 11.81
CA ALA A 179 24.39 4.44 12.87
C ALA A 179 25.46 3.43 12.38
N GLY A 180 25.60 3.21 11.06
CA GLY A 180 26.56 2.27 10.49
C GLY A 180 26.28 0.80 10.79
N GLN A 181 25.03 0.44 11.09
CA GLN A 181 24.64 -0.89 11.55
C GLN A 181 24.40 -1.84 10.37
N THR A 182 25.47 -2.28 9.71
CA THR A 182 25.44 -3.10 8.49
C THR A 182 24.49 -4.31 8.59
N GLU A 183 24.54 -5.07 9.68
CA GLU A 183 23.68 -6.27 9.82
C GLU A 183 22.22 -5.91 10.10
N VAL A 184 21.94 -4.77 10.74
CA VAL A 184 20.58 -4.26 10.90
C VAL A 184 20.02 -3.83 9.54
N VAL A 185 20.79 -3.07 8.75
CA VAL A 185 20.43 -2.70 7.38
C VAL A 185 20.16 -3.95 6.53
N ARG A 186 21.04 -4.95 6.58
CA ARG A 186 20.85 -6.23 5.89
C ARG A 186 19.50 -6.86 6.22
N ARG A 187 19.19 -7.03 7.51
CA ARG A 187 17.92 -7.62 7.94
C ARG A 187 16.72 -6.78 7.52
N LEU A 188 16.76 -5.45 7.68
CA LEU A 188 15.66 -4.57 7.27
C LEU A 188 15.37 -4.67 5.77
N LEU A 189 16.40 -4.72 4.92
CA LEU A 189 16.25 -4.90 3.47
C LEU A 189 15.74 -6.30 3.05
N THR A 190 15.59 -7.25 3.98
CA THR A 190 14.89 -8.53 3.72
C THR A 190 13.40 -8.50 4.10
N VAL A 191 12.92 -7.43 4.75
CA VAL A 191 11.51 -7.31 5.15
C VAL A 191 10.66 -6.97 3.92
N PRO A 192 9.57 -7.72 3.64
CA PRO A 192 8.69 -7.42 2.51
C PRO A 192 8.11 -6.01 2.55
N ASN A 193 7.94 -5.39 1.39
CA ASN A 193 7.38 -4.04 1.20
C ASN A 193 8.17 -2.90 1.87
N ILE A 194 9.45 -3.08 2.20
CA ILE A 194 10.31 -1.98 2.61
C ILE A 194 10.49 -0.97 1.47
N HIS A 195 10.37 0.32 1.78
CA HIS A 195 10.63 1.42 0.85
C HIS A 195 11.91 2.16 1.27
N PRO A 196 13.06 1.88 0.64
CA PRO A 196 14.34 2.40 1.10
C PRO A 196 14.57 3.89 0.78
N ASP A 197 13.78 4.46 -0.15
CA ASP A 197 13.89 5.84 -0.63
C ASP A 197 13.21 6.88 0.28
N PHE A 198 12.65 6.47 1.43
CA PHE A 198 12.07 7.42 2.39
C PHE A 198 13.08 8.50 2.79
N GLN A 199 12.56 9.72 2.94
CA GLN A 199 13.29 10.91 3.35
C GLN A 199 12.88 11.31 4.76
N GLU A 200 13.85 11.68 5.60
CA GLU A 200 13.55 12.41 6.84
C GLU A 200 13.25 13.90 6.55
N LYS A 201 12.95 14.68 7.59
CA LYS A 201 12.46 16.07 7.51
C LYS A 201 13.34 17.04 6.70
N ASP A 202 14.66 16.84 6.69
CA ASP A 202 15.62 17.65 5.92
C ASP A 202 15.92 17.00 4.55
N GLY A 203 15.16 15.98 4.14
CA GLY A 203 15.23 15.32 2.84
C GLY A 203 16.26 14.20 2.74
N TRP A 204 16.89 13.77 3.84
CA TRP A 204 17.94 12.74 3.80
C TRP A 204 17.39 11.32 3.71
N THR A 205 17.92 10.53 2.78
CA THR A 205 17.64 9.09 2.67
C THR A 205 18.67 8.24 3.40
N ALA A 206 18.38 6.96 3.59
CA ALA A 206 19.35 5.99 4.12
C ALA A 206 20.65 5.95 3.29
N LEU A 207 20.56 6.11 1.97
CA LEU A 207 21.74 6.15 1.09
C LEU A 207 22.58 7.42 1.30
N MET A 208 21.96 8.57 1.56
CA MET A 208 22.71 9.80 1.87
C MET A 208 23.45 9.70 3.21
N PHE A 209 22.84 9.10 4.24
CA PHE A 209 23.52 8.85 5.52
C PHE A 209 24.66 7.84 5.38
N ALA A 210 24.47 6.75 4.63
CA ALA A 210 25.53 5.80 4.31
C ALA A 210 26.69 6.46 3.56
N ALA A 211 26.37 7.36 2.63
CA ALA A 211 27.32 8.13 1.85
C ALA A 211 28.08 9.19 2.66
N TYR A 212 27.42 9.85 3.62
CA TYR A 212 28.06 10.76 4.58
C TYR A 212 29.07 10.02 5.47
N SER A 213 28.68 8.88 6.03
CA SER A 213 29.52 8.08 6.92
C SER A 213 30.61 7.27 6.20
N GLY A 214 30.59 7.18 4.86
CA GLY A 214 31.55 6.39 4.08
C GLY A 214 31.33 4.88 4.16
N ASN A 215 30.12 4.42 4.55
CA ASN A 215 29.83 3.02 4.83
C ASN A 215 29.59 2.21 3.55
N VAL A 216 30.69 1.80 2.89
CA VAL A 216 30.70 1.08 1.60
C VAL A 216 29.77 -0.14 1.57
N ASP A 217 29.76 -0.99 2.61
CA ASP A 217 28.88 -2.17 2.67
C ASP A 217 27.39 -1.80 2.64
N ILE A 218 27.02 -0.74 3.37
CA ILE A 218 25.64 -0.23 3.43
C ILE A 218 25.26 0.37 2.09
N VAL A 219 26.17 1.12 1.45
CA VAL A 219 25.98 1.62 0.09
C VAL A 219 25.71 0.46 -0.87
N TYR A 220 26.52 -0.59 -0.91
CA TYR A 220 26.27 -1.73 -1.80
C TYR A 220 24.91 -2.40 -1.56
N MET A 221 24.56 -2.71 -0.30
CA MET A 221 23.25 -3.33 0.01
C MET A 221 22.07 -2.46 -0.43
N LEU A 222 22.19 -1.14 -0.29
CA LEU A 222 21.19 -0.16 -0.72
C LEU A 222 21.11 -0.05 -2.26
N LEU A 223 22.24 -0.09 -2.96
CA LEU A 223 22.32 -0.08 -4.43
C LEU A 223 21.83 -1.37 -5.11
N ASP A 224 21.97 -2.51 -4.42
CA ASP A 224 21.43 -3.80 -4.87
C ASP A 224 19.90 -3.88 -4.70
N HIS A 225 19.33 -3.07 -3.81
CA HIS A 225 17.88 -2.97 -3.59
C HIS A 225 17.16 -2.02 -4.58
N GLY A 226 17.88 -1.44 -5.54
CA GLY A 226 17.27 -0.67 -6.64
C GLY A 226 16.82 0.76 -6.29
N ILE A 227 17.38 1.36 -5.24
CA ILE A 227 17.14 2.75 -4.80
C ILE A 227 17.30 3.78 -5.91
N ASP A 228 16.49 4.85 -5.82
CA ASP A 228 16.64 6.02 -6.69
C ASP A 228 17.84 6.89 -6.26
N LEU A 229 18.85 6.94 -7.13
CA LEU A 229 20.06 7.73 -6.94
C LEU A 229 19.84 9.24 -7.16
N GLY A 230 18.72 9.61 -7.79
CA GLY A 230 18.34 10.98 -8.11
C GLY A 230 17.65 11.75 -6.98
N VAL A 231 17.32 11.09 -5.85
CA VAL A 231 16.68 11.75 -4.71
C VAL A 231 17.60 12.85 -4.16
N GLN A 232 17.02 14.03 -3.90
CA GLN A 232 17.71 15.21 -3.38
C GLN A 232 17.16 15.62 -2.02
N ASN A 233 18.06 16.02 -1.11
CA ASN A 233 17.68 16.62 0.18
C ASN A 233 17.30 18.11 0.04
N VAL A 234 16.95 18.80 1.14
CA VAL A 234 16.55 20.22 1.08
C VAL A 234 17.67 21.17 0.62
N GLN A 235 18.92 20.72 0.62
CA GLN A 235 20.07 21.44 0.06
C GLN A 235 20.29 21.16 -1.44
N GLY A 236 19.44 20.33 -2.08
CA GLY A 236 19.56 19.92 -3.47
C GLY A 236 20.63 18.85 -3.73
N MET A 237 21.15 18.21 -2.67
CA MET A 237 22.26 17.26 -2.77
C MET A 237 21.75 15.83 -2.92
N THR A 238 22.30 15.09 -3.89
CA THR A 238 22.16 13.64 -3.99
C THR A 238 23.12 12.92 -3.04
N ALA A 239 22.97 11.60 -2.90
CA ALA A 239 23.95 10.79 -2.15
C ALA A 239 25.39 10.90 -2.72
N LEU A 240 25.54 11.11 -4.03
CA LEU A 240 26.84 11.32 -4.67
C LEU A 240 27.45 12.68 -4.28
N ASP A 241 26.62 13.73 -4.23
CA ASP A 241 27.07 15.06 -3.83
C ASP A 241 27.50 15.08 -2.35
N VAL A 242 26.75 14.38 -1.50
CA VAL A 242 27.12 14.14 -0.09
C VAL A 242 28.47 13.40 -0.01
N ALA A 243 28.64 12.28 -0.72
CA ALA A 243 29.91 11.53 -0.70
C ALA A 243 31.11 12.42 -1.11
N LYS A 244 30.93 13.27 -2.13
CA LYS A 244 31.95 14.23 -2.57
C LYS A 244 32.23 15.32 -1.54
N GLN A 245 31.18 15.95 -0.98
CA GLN A 245 31.29 17.02 0.00
C GLN A 245 32.05 16.58 1.26
N PHE A 246 31.81 15.35 1.72
CA PHE A 246 32.44 14.79 2.92
C PHE A 246 33.71 13.96 2.62
N ASN A 247 34.26 14.07 1.41
CA ASN A 247 35.52 13.43 0.98
C ASN A 247 35.53 11.88 1.02
N GLN A 248 34.35 11.25 0.90
CA GLN A 248 34.17 9.80 0.91
C GLN A 248 34.44 9.22 -0.48
N ALA A 249 35.71 9.29 -0.90
CA ALA A 249 36.16 9.06 -2.29
C ALA A 249 35.76 7.69 -2.86
N GLU A 250 35.81 6.63 -2.05
CA GLU A 250 35.43 5.28 -2.48
C GLU A 250 33.92 5.19 -2.77
N VAL A 251 33.09 5.71 -1.86
CA VAL A 251 31.63 5.76 -2.06
C VAL A 251 31.26 6.66 -3.23
N ALA A 252 31.92 7.81 -3.39
CA ALA A 252 31.69 8.70 -4.54
C ALA A 252 32.00 7.97 -5.86
N HIS A 253 33.07 7.18 -5.92
CA HIS A 253 33.41 6.39 -7.11
C HIS A 253 32.37 5.29 -7.41
N ILE A 254 31.90 4.57 -6.39
CA ILE A 254 30.86 3.54 -6.51
C ILE A 254 29.54 4.17 -7.04
N LEU A 255 29.13 5.30 -6.46
CA LEU A 255 27.92 6.02 -6.86
C LEU A 255 28.03 6.62 -8.27
N GLU A 256 29.19 7.10 -8.69
CA GLU A 256 29.44 7.54 -10.07
C GLU A 256 29.30 6.39 -11.07
N GLN A 257 29.97 5.27 -10.83
CA GLN A 257 29.88 4.09 -11.69
C GLN A 257 28.42 3.61 -11.82
N ARG A 258 27.70 3.51 -10.70
CA ARG A 258 26.31 3.06 -10.68
C ARG A 258 25.37 4.04 -11.39
N SER A 259 25.55 5.34 -11.19
CA SER A 259 24.75 6.38 -11.87
C SER A 259 24.94 6.34 -13.38
N VAL A 260 26.18 6.20 -13.86
CA VAL A 260 26.47 6.03 -15.30
C VAL A 260 25.83 4.76 -15.85
N GLN A 261 25.88 3.64 -15.11
CA GLN A 261 25.25 2.39 -15.51
C GLN A 261 23.73 2.52 -15.64
N VAL A 262 23.05 3.18 -14.68
CA VAL A 262 21.60 3.42 -14.73
C VAL A 262 21.23 4.31 -15.92
N MET A 263 21.97 5.40 -16.15
CA MET A 263 21.73 6.28 -17.30
C MET A 263 21.92 5.55 -18.64
N GLN A 264 22.96 4.72 -18.78
CA GLN A 264 23.19 3.92 -19.98
C GLN A 264 22.06 2.91 -20.23
N TYR A 265 21.59 2.23 -19.18
CA TYR A 265 20.47 1.29 -19.27
C TYR A 265 19.16 2.00 -19.68
N GLN A 266 18.84 3.13 -19.06
CA GLN A 266 17.66 3.94 -19.41
C GLN A 266 17.74 4.45 -20.86
N ALA A 267 18.90 4.92 -21.31
CA ALA A 267 19.12 5.37 -22.68
C ALA A 267 18.97 4.23 -23.71
N HIS A 268 19.46 3.03 -23.39
CA HIS A 268 19.28 1.84 -24.25
C HIS A 268 17.80 1.46 -24.35
N ALA A 269 17.11 1.33 -23.22
CA ALA A 269 15.69 0.97 -23.18
C ALA A 269 14.80 2.02 -23.90
N ALA A 270 15.14 3.31 -23.81
CA ALA A 270 14.45 4.37 -24.56
C ALA A 270 14.71 4.25 -26.08
N ALA A 271 15.94 3.94 -26.49
CA ALA A 271 16.28 3.74 -27.89
C ALA A 271 15.64 2.48 -28.49
N GLU A 272 15.45 1.42 -27.70
CA GLU A 272 14.72 0.22 -28.12
C GLU A 272 13.23 0.50 -28.32
N ARG A 273 12.57 1.15 -27.36
CA ARG A 273 11.15 1.56 -27.51
C ARG A 273 10.93 2.43 -28.75
N ALA A 274 11.82 3.41 -28.99
CA ALA A 274 11.74 4.26 -30.17
C ALA A 274 11.90 3.46 -31.50
N ARG A 275 12.73 2.40 -31.51
CA ARG A 275 12.85 1.50 -32.67
C ARG A 275 11.59 0.64 -32.86
N GLU A 276 11.02 0.12 -31.78
CA GLU A 276 9.76 -0.63 -31.80
C GLU A 276 8.60 0.23 -32.31
N GLU A 277 8.50 1.48 -31.86
CA GLU A 277 7.51 2.46 -32.35
C GLU A 277 7.67 2.75 -33.85
N VAL A 278 8.89 2.96 -34.34
CA VAL A 278 9.15 3.17 -35.78
C VAL A 278 8.80 1.91 -36.58
N ALA A 279 9.20 0.72 -36.14
CA ALA A 279 8.86 -0.54 -36.81
C ALA A 279 7.34 -0.79 -36.85
N ALA A 280 6.62 -0.45 -35.78
CA ALA A 280 5.17 -0.52 -35.73
C ALA A 280 4.50 0.47 -36.70
N GLN A 281 5.03 1.69 -36.83
CA GLN A 281 4.57 2.69 -37.80
C GLN A 281 4.82 2.24 -39.25
N GLU A 282 6.00 1.68 -39.54
CA GLU A 282 6.33 1.14 -40.86
C GLU A 282 5.41 -0.03 -41.24
N TYR A 283 5.17 -0.97 -40.31
CA TYR A 283 4.24 -2.08 -40.53
C TYR A 283 2.81 -1.60 -40.76
N ALA A 284 2.32 -0.63 -39.96
CA ALA A 284 1.01 -0.03 -40.16
C ALA A 284 0.88 0.69 -41.52
N HIS A 285 1.95 1.37 -41.96
CA HIS A 285 1.99 2.02 -43.27
C HIS A 285 1.96 1.01 -44.42
N GLN A 286 2.73 -0.08 -44.32
CA GLN A 286 2.71 -1.17 -45.32
C GLN A 286 1.33 -1.84 -45.40
N ALA A 287 0.69 -2.11 -44.26
CA ALA A 287 -0.65 -2.67 -44.21
C ALA A 287 -1.70 -1.72 -44.85
N TYR A 288 -1.58 -0.41 -44.62
CA TYR A 288 -2.42 0.60 -45.27
C TYR A 288 -2.26 0.59 -46.80
N LEU A 289 -1.01 0.58 -47.29
CA LEU A 289 -0.73 0.52 -48.73
C LEU A 289 -1.28 -0.76 -49.38
N HIS A 290 -1.15 -1.90 -48.69
CA HIS A 290 -1.72 -3.18 -49.16
C HIS A 290 -3.25 -3.11 -49.27
N ALA A 291 -3.93 -2.65 -48.21
CA ALA A 291 -5.39 -2.50 -48.20
C ALA A 291 -5.88 -1.51 -49.28
N GLN A 292 -5.12 -0.44 -49.56
CA GLN A 292 -5.42 0.49 -50.64
C GLN A 292 -5.29 -0.18 -52.02
N ALA A 293 -4.24 -0.98 -52.24
CA ALA A 293 -4.05 -1.73 -53.49
C ALA A 293 -5.14 -2.78 -53.70
N GLU A 294 -5.55 -3.51 -52.65
CA GLU A 294 -6.67 -4.46 -52.69
C GLU A 294 -8.00 -3.77 -53.01
N ALA A 295 -8.28 -2.62 -52.40
CA ALA A 295 -9.47 -1.82 -52.70
C ALA A 295 -9.49 -1.32 -54.15
N GLN A 296 -8.35 -0.88 -54.69
CA GLN A 296 -8.21 -0.50 -56.09
C GLN A 296 -8.43 -1.69 -57.04
N ALA A 297 -7.83 -2.84 -56.75
CA ALA A 297 -8.02 -4.07 -57.53
C ALA A 297 -9.47 -4.56 -57.50
N ALA A 298 -10.16 -4.46 -56.36
CA ALA A 298 -11.58 -4.78 -56.24
C ALA A 298 -12.46 -3.84 -57.06
N ALA A 299 -12.19 -2.53 -57.03
CA ALA A 299 -12.90 -1.54 -57.83
C ALA A 299 -12.69 -1.73 -59.35
N GLN A 300 -11.47 -2.10 -59.76
CA GLN A 300 -11.17 -2.45 -61.16
C GLN A 300 -11.98 -3.68 -61.60
N ARG A 301 -11.97 -4.78 -60.82
CA ARG A 301 -12.77 -5.98 -61.11
C ARG A 301 -14.26 -5.67 -61.24
N GLN A 302 -14.83 -4.86 -60.33
CA GLN A 302 -16.22 -4.44 -60.43
C GLN A 302 -16.51 -3.62 -61.70
N THR A 303 -15.57 -2.77 -62.11
CA THR A 303 -15.70 -1.96 -63.34
C THR A 303 -15.63 -2.84 -64.59
N GLU A 304 -14.74 -3.83 -64.62
CA GLU A 304 -14.63 -4.82 -65.69
C GLU A 304 -15.87 -5.71 -65.78
N GLU A 305 -16.40 -6.18 -64.65
CA GLU A 305 -17.65 -6.95 -64.57
C GLU A 305 -18.84 -6.13 -65.09
N GLN A 306 -18.97 -4.87 -64.70
CA GLN A 306 -20.03 -3.97 -65.21
C GLN A 306 -19.91 -3.73 -66.72
N LEU A 307 -18.68 -3.55 -67.23
CA LEU A 307 -18.44 -3.39 -68.66
C LEU A 307 -18.79 -4.67 -69.45
N ALA A 308 -18.40 -5.84 -68.94
CA ALA A 308 -18.75 -7.14 -69.52
C ALA A 308 -20.27 -7.38 -69.54
N GLN A 309 -20.97 -7.03 -68.45
CA GLN A 309 -22.44 -7.08 -68.38
C GLN A 309 -23.10 -6.13 -69.39
N GLN A 310 -22.61 -4.90 -69.54
CA GLN A 310 -23.10 -3.97 -70.57
C GLN A 310 -22.89 -4.51 -71.99
N GLN A 311 -21.70 -5.06 -72.29
CA GLN A 311 -21.40 -5.62 -73.61
C GLN A 311 -22.31 -6.83 -73.91
N ALA A 312 -22.51 -7.73 -72.95
CA ALA A 312 -23.44 -8.86 -73.07
C ALA A 312 -24.88 -8.38 -73.30
N ALA A 313 -25.34 -7.35 -72.57
CA ALA A 313 -26.67 -6.77 -72.76
C ALA A 313 -26.83 -6.12 -74.14
N GLN A 314 -25.82 -5.39 -74.65
CA GLN A 314 -25.84 -4.82 -76.00
C GLN A 314 -25.85 -5.91 -77.09
N GLN A 315 -25.09 -6.99 -76.92
CA GLN A 315 -25.12 -8.14 -77.83
C GLN A 315 -26.50 -8.81 -77.86
N ALA A 316 -27.11 -9.04 -76.69
CA ALA A 316 -28.47 -9.58 -76.59
C ALA A 316 -29.53 -8.66 -77.24
N GLN A 317 -29.40 -7.33 -77.07
CA GLN A 317 -30.26 -6.35 -77.75
C GLN A 317 -30.09 -6.40 -79.27
N ARG A 318 -28.85 -6.50 -79.78
CA ARG A 318 -28.58 -6.65 -81.24
C ARG A 318 -29.17 -7.95 -81.79
N ALA A 319 -29.04 -9.07 -81.08
CA ALA A 319 -29.64 -10.35 -81.48
C ALA A 319 -31.18 -10.25 -81.55
N ASN A 320 -31.81 -9.64 -80.55
CA ASN A 320 -33.26 -9.41 -80.54
C ASN A 320 -33.72 -8.44 -81.64
N ALA A 321 -32.92 -7.43 -82.00
CA ALA A 321 -33.20 -6.53 -83.11
C ALA A 321 -33.13 -7.25 -84.47
N ALA A 322 -32.12 -8.11 -84.68
CA ALA A 322 -32.00 -8.94 -85.88
C ALA A 322 -33.18 -9.94 -86.03
N HIS A 323 -33.62 -10.54 -84.91
CA HIS A 323 -34.83 -11.37 -84.91
C HIS A 323 -36.10 -10.57 -85.26
N LYS A 324 -36.19 -9.28 -84.88
CA LYS A 324 -37.31 -8.42 -85.28
C LYS A 324 -37.26 -8.00 -86.76
N SER A 325 -36.09 -7.72 -87.34
CA SER A 325 -36.02 -7.40 -88.78
C SER A 325 -36.38 -8.59 -89.66
N ASN A 326 -36.00 -9.81 -89.27
CA ASN A 326 -36.39 -11.03 -89.98
C ASN A 326 -37.90 -11.33 -89.88
N ASN A 327 -38.61 -10.76 -88.90
CA ASN A 327 -40.06 -10.96 -88.73
C ASN A 327 -40.91 -9.85 -89.37
N ALA A 328 -40.30 -8.81 -89.95
CA ALA A 328 -40.99 -7.77 -90.71
C ALA A 328 -41.33 -8.21 -92.16
N GLY A 329 -40.85 -9.38 -92.60
CA GLY A 329 -41.07 -9.94 -93.94
C GLY A 329 -42.09 -11.08 -94.02
N ALA A 330 -42.72 -11.49 -92.91
CA ALA A 330 -43.59 -12.68 -92.85
C ALA A 330 -45.01 -12.34 -92.36
N GLY A 331 -45.87 -11.89 -93.27
CA GLY A 331 -47.29 -11.71 -93.01
C GLY A 331 -48.14 -12.88 -93.55
N THR A 332 -48.89 -13.56 -92.69
CA THR A 332 -50.21 -14.22 -92.87
C THR A 332 -50.49 -15.09 -91.63
N SER A 333 -51.55 -14.86 -90.83
CA SER A 333 -52.93 -15.38 -91.00
C SER A 333 -53.02 -16.91 -90.82
N ALA A 334 -53.80 -17.52 -89.92
CA ALA A 334 -54.71 -17.02 -88.86
C ALA A 334 -55.09 -18.17 -87.88
N ALA A 335 -56.10 -17.94 -87.01
CA ALA A 335 -56.86 -18.85 -86.14
C ALA A 335 -56.37 -19.11 -84.70
N GLY A 336 -57.19 -18.67 -83.73
CA GLY A 336 -57.32 -19.27 -82.38
C GLY A 336 -58.68 -19.98 -82.25
N PRO A 337 -59.32 -20.09 -81.06
CA PRO A 337 -58.91 -19.65 -79.72
C PRO A 337 -59.18 -20.71 -78.60
N ASN A 338 -59.16 -20.26 -77.32
CA ASN A 338 -59.63 -20.96 -76.08
C ASN A 338 -58.74 -22.13 -75.56
N THR A 339 -58.52 -22.41 -74.27
CA THR A 339 -58.91 -21.84 -72.94
C THR A 339 -58.00 -22.47 -71.86
N ALA A 340 -57.78 -22.04 -70.60
CA ALA A 340 -58.20 -20.89 -69.75
C ALA A 340 -57.22 -20.77 -68.53
N LYS A 341 -57.56 -19.93 -67.52
CA LYS A 341 -57.29 -19.99 -66.04
C LYS A 341 -56.01 -20.71 -65.50
N ALA A 342 -55.26 -20.20 -64.52
CA ALA A 342 -55.48 -19.10 -63.56
C ALA A 342 -54.16 -18.53 -63.00
N ALA A 343 -54.25 -17.47 -62.17
CA ALA A 343 -53.15 -16.75 -61.51
C ALA A 343 -53.03 -17.15 -60.00
N PRO A 344 -52.40 -16.35 -59.10
CA PRO A 344 -50.95 -16.17 -58.92
C PRO A 344 -50.48 -16.39 -57.45
N THR A 345 -49.18 -16.54 -57.18
CA THR A 345 -48.58 -16.24 -55.85
C THR A 345 -47.10 -15.86 -55.90
N GLU A 346 -46.77 -14.73 -55.29
CA GLU A 346 -45.45 -14.20 -54.89
C GLU A 346 -45.22 -14.53 -53.37
N PRO A 347 -44.26 -13.95 -52.59
CA PRO A 347 -42.81 -14.23 -52.53
C PRO A 347 -42.26 -14.51 -51.09
N ALA A 348 -40.98 -14.92 -50.94
CA ALA A 348 -40.14 -14.75 -49.74
C ALA A 348 -38.65 -14.91 -50.13
N LYS A 349 -37.62 -14.12 -49.76
CA LYS A 349 -37.18 -13.32 -48.58
C LYS A 349 -36.55 -14.10 -47.40
N LYS A 350 -35.35 -13.61 -47.00
CA LYS A 350 -34.47 -13.98 -45.86
C LYS A 350 -33.58 -15.24 -46.13
N SER A 351 -32.39 -15.38 -45.54
CA SER A 351 -31.79 -14.67 -44.39
C SER A 351 -30.26 -14.44 -44.49
N SER A 352 -29.80 -13.37 -43.85
CA SER A 352 -28.43 -13.21 -43.33
C SER A 352 -28.14 -14.18 -42.17
N PHE A 353 -26.87 -14.59 -41.98
CA PHE A 353 -26.40 -15.08 -40.68
C PHE A 353 -24.91 -14.75 -40.43
N PHE A 354 -24.57 -14.55 -39.15
CA PHE A 354 -23.25 -14.17 -38.61
C PHE A 354 -22.48 -15.41 -38.12
N GLY A 355 -21.16 -15.33 -37.91
CA GLY A 355 -20.41 -16.48 -37.38
C GLY A 355 -18.94 -16.26 -36.98
N TRP A 356 -18.74 -15.50 -35.89
CA TRP A 356 -17.55 -15.46 -35.00
C TRP A 356 -16.19 -15.11 -35.63
#